data_AF-A0A7W9H1J3-F1
#
_entry.id   AF-A0A7W9H1J3-F1
#
_cell.length_a   1.000
_cell.length_b   1.000
_cell.length_c   1.000
_cell.angle_alpha   90.00
_cell.angle_beta   90.00
_cell.angle_gamma   90.00
#
_symmetry.space_group_name_H-M   'P 1'
#
loop_
_entity.id
_entity.type
_entity.pdbx_description
1 polymer ?
#
loop_
_entity_poly.entity_id
_entity_poly.type
_entity_poly.pdbx_seq_one_letter_code
_entity_poly.pdbx_strand_id
1 'polypeptide(L)' 'MARAVVFPGGVGNTHEDPKAFARLLHDVETKIFDVLPDETWVYPGHGDDTTLGAERPQLPEWHARGW' A
#
# COMPACT_ATOMS: atom_id res chain seq x y z
N MET A 1 1.73 -15.49 -8.99
CA MET A 1 0.53 -14.85 -8.42
C MET A 1 0.99 -13.60 -7.70
N ALA A 2 0.52 -12.42 -8.11
CA ALA A 2 0.89 -11.17 -7.47
C ALA A 2 0.32 -11.19 -6.05
N ARG A 3 1.18 -11.28 -5.03
CA ARG A 3 0.78 -10.90 -3.66
C ARG A 3 0.33 -9.45 -3.76
N ALA A 4 -0.94 -9.17 -3.49
CA ALA A 4 -1.46 -7.81 -3.55
C ALA A 4 -0.67 -6.91 -2.58
N VAL A 5 -0.28 -5.75 -3.09
CA VAL A 5 0.71 -4.85 -2.49
C VAL A 5 0.02 -3.72 -1.69
N VAL A 6 -1.24 -3.43 -2.01
CA VAL A 6 -2.08 -2.38 -1.40
C VAL A 6 -3.47 -2.92 -1.13
N PHE A 7 -4.01 -2.62 0.04
CA PHE A 7 -5.36 -2.94 0.49
C PHE A 7 -5.95 -1.71 1.18
N PRO A 8 -7.28 -1.63 1.38
CA PRO A 8 -7.86 -0.61 2.23
C PRO A 8 -7.16 -0.58 3.60
N GLY A 9 -6.49 0.53 3.91
CA GLY A 9 -5.82 0.72 5.21
C GLY A 9 -4.39 0.17 5.33
N GLY A 10 -3.72 -0.25 4.25
CA GLY A 10 -2.28 -0.51 4.30
C GLY A 10 -1.69 -1.41 3.22
N VAL A 11 -0.45 -1.82 3.49
CA VAL A 11 0.34 -2.73 2.64
C VAL A 11 0.30 -4.17 3.17
N GLY A 12 0.71 -5.13 2.34
CA GLY A 12 0.72 -6.55 2.71
C GLY A 12 1.53 -6.87 3.98
N ASN A 13 1.15 -7.95 4.66
CA ASN A 13 1.76 -8.38 5.93
C ASN A 13 3.28 -8.62 5.83
N THR A 14 4.01 -8.01 6.75
CA THR A 14 5.48 -8.01 6.90
C THR A 14 5.97 -8.76 8.15
N HIS A 15 5.09 -9.53 8.80
CA HIS A 15 5.38 -10.34 9.98
C HIS A 15 5.99 -9.53 11.14
N GLU A 16 5.49 -8.31 11.35
CA GLU A 16 5.97 -7.40 12.39
C GLU A 16 7.46 -7.03 12.27
N ASP A 17 8.08 -7.20 11.09
CA ASP A 17 9.43 -6.74 10.80
C ASP A 17 9.40 -5.27 10.31
N PRO A 18 9.91 -4.30 11.09
CA PRO A 18 9.87 -2.89 10.73
C PRO A 18 10.70 -2.55 9.48
N LYS A 19 11.79 -3.29 9.21
CA LYS A 19 12.61 -3.08 8.02
C LYS A 19 11.92 -3.61 6.78
N ALA A 20 11.26 -4.76 6.89
CA ALA A 20 10.45 -5.29 5.81
C ALA A 20 9.26 -4.37 5.50
N PHE A 21 8.59 -3.85 6.53
CA PHE A 21 7.51 -2.87 6.38
C PHE A 21 7.98 -1.60 5.68
N ALA A 22 9.04 -0.96 6.17
CA ALA A 22 9.60 0.24 5.56
C ALA A 22 10.02 0.01 4.10
N ARG A 23 10.60 -1.16 3.79
CA ARG A 23 10.97 -1.50 2.42
C ARG A 23 9.76 -1.69 1.52
N LEU A 24 8.73 -2.39 2.01
CA LEU A 24 7.50 -2.59 1.27
C LEU A 24 6.80 -1.26 0.99
N LEU A 25 6.62 -0.42 2.01
CA LEU A 25 5.99 0.89 1.87
C LEU A 25 6.73 1.77 0.86
N HIS A 26 8.07 1.82 0.93
CA HIS A 26 8.87 2.54 -0.05
C HIS A 26 8.69 2.02 -1.49
N ASP A 27 8.72 0.69 -1.67
CA ASP A 27 8.51 0.07 -2.97
C ASP A 27 7.08 0.35 -3.49
N VAL A 28 6.07 0.38 -2.63
CA VAL A 28 4.68 0.73 -2.99
C VAL A 28 4.59 2.17 -3.46
N GLU A 29 5.15 3.11 -2.70
CA GLU A 29 5.11 4.54 -3.05
C GLU A 29 5.78 4.80 -4.39
N THR A 30 7.05 4.37 -4.53
CA THR A 30 7.88 4.70 -5.68
C THR A 30 7.49 3.97 -6.97
N LYS A 31 6.89 2.78 -6.86
CA LYS A 31 6.55 1.96 -8.05
C LYS A 31 5.07 2.02 -8.42
N ILE A 32 4.21 2.45 -7.50
CA ILE A 32 2.76 2.46 -7.70
C ILE A 32 2.22 3.87 -7.55
N PHE A 33 2.30 4.48 -6.36
CA PHE A 33 1.69 5.80 -6.12
C PHE A 33 2.34 6.94 -6.90
N ASP A 34 3.65 6.89 -7.13
CA ASP A 34 4.37 7.92 -7.90
C ASP A 34 4.23 7.72 -9.42
N VAL A 35 3.79 6.54 -9.85
CA VAL A 35 3.78 6.14 -11.27
C VAL A 35 2.37 6.17 -11.85
N LEU A 36 1.37 5.81 -11.06
CA LEU A 36 -0.01 5.62 -11.50
C LEU A 36 -0.92 6.76 -11.00
N PRO A 37 -1.91 7.17 -11.80
CA PRO A 37 -2.81 8.27 -11.43
C PRO A 37 -3.84 7.82 -10.38
N ASP A 38 -4.48 8.79 -9.73
CA ASP A 38 -5.36 8.55 -8.58
C ASP A 38 -6.64 7.77 -8.94
N GLU A 39 -7.11 7.88 -10.17
CA GLU A 39 -8.24 7.10 -10.70
C GLU A 39 -7.93 5.61 -10.91
N THR A 40 -6.68 5.18 -10.69
CA THR A 40 -6.28 3.78 -10.85
C THR A 40 -6.97 2.91 -9.82
N TRP A 41 -7.70 1.92 -10.30
CA TRP A 41 -8.32 0.89 -9.47
C TRP A 41 -7.29 -0.11 -8.94
N VAL A 42 -7.49 -0.51 -7.69
CA VAL A 42 -6.77 -1.58 -7.01
C VAL A 42 -7.78 -2.68 -6.65
N TYR A 43 -7.49 -3.90 -7.10
CA TYR A 43 -8.30 -5.09 -6.86
C TYR A 43 -7.53 -6.05 -5.96
N PRO A 44 -7.64 -5.90 -4.63
CA PRO A 44 -6.86 -6.71 -3.71
C PRO A 44 -7.36 -8.17 -3.64
N GLY A 45 -6.49 -9.06 -3.18
CA GLY A 45 -6.88 -10.46 -2.92
C GLY A 45 -7.79 -10.64 -1.70
N HIS A 46 -7.95 -9.61 -0.86
CA HIS A 46 -8.87 -9.57 0.29
C HIS A 46 -9.36 -8.14 0.53
N GLY A 47 -10.50 -7.96 1.19
CA GLY A 47 -11.09 -6.64 1.41
C GLY A 47 -11.79 -6.09 0.17
N ASP A 48 -12.21 -4.82 0.25
CA ASP A 48 -12.96 -4.15 -0.81
C ASP A 48 -12.02 -3.58 -1.89
N ASP A 49 -12.56 -3.43 -3.10
CA ASP A 49 -11.90 -2.70 -4.18
C ASP A 49 -11.71 -1.23 -3.78
N THR A 50 -10.60 -0.63 -4.20
CA THR A 50 -10.28 0.77 -3.91
C THR A 50 -9.62 1.45 -5.10
N THR A 51 -9.28 2.73 -4.95
CA THR A 51 -8.48 3.49 -5.92
C THR A 51 -7.25 4.07 -5.24
N LEU A 52 -6.19 4.35 -6.00
CA LEU A 52 -4.99 4.98 -5.43
C LEU A 52 -5.32 6.34 -4.80
N GLY A 53 -6.23 7.12 -5.39
CA GLY A 53 -6.69 8.39 -4.84
C GLY A 53 -7.39 8.26 -3.49
N ALA A 54 -8.13 7.18 -3.27
CA ALA A 54 -8.77 6.92 -1.98
C ALA A 54 -7.75 6.55 -0.89
N GLU A 55 -6.67 5.85 -1.25
CA GLU A 55 -5.66 5.40 -0.28
C GLU A 55 -4.53 6.41 -0.05
N ARG A 56 -4.18 7.26 -1.03
CA ARG A 56 -3.03 8.19 -0.96
C ARG A 56 -3.01 9.08 0.31
N PRO A 57 -4.14 9.62 0.80
CA PRO A 57 -4.15 10.41 2.03
C PRO A 57 -3.71 9.63 3.28
N GLN A 58 -3.71 8.30 3.24
CA GLN A 58 -3.33 7.45 4.37
C GLN A 58 -1.83 7.15 4.46
N LEU A 59 -1.03 7.46 3.43
CA LEU A 59 0.42 7.22 3.44
C LEU A 59 1.11 7.76 4.71
N PRO A 60 0.83 8.99 5.21
CA PRO A 60 1.44 9.48 6.44
C PRO A 60 1.11 8.62 7.67
N GLU A 61 -0.12 8.10 7.77
CA GLU A 61 -0.52 7.21 8.86
C GLU A 61 0.22 5.87 8.76
N TRP A 62 0.38 5.32 7.56
CA TRP A 62 1.11 4.07 7.35
C TRP A 62 2.58 4.21 7.73
N HIS A 63 3.23 5.33 7.38
CA HIS A 63 4.58 5.66 7.85
C HIS A 63 4.65 5.75 9.37
N ALA A 64 3.66 6.37 10.02
CA ALA A 64 3.64 6.54 11.47
C ALA A 64 3.44 5.22 12.24
N ARG A 65 2.76 4.23 11.64
CA ARG A 65 2.54 2.91 12.25
C ARG A 65 3.82 2.10 12.39
N GLY A 66 4.69 2.12 11.36
CA GLY A 66 6.02 1.51 11.43
C GLY A 66 6.10 -0.02 11.53
N TRP A 67 5.00 -0.77 11.32
CA TRP A 67 4.97 -2.24 11.29
C TRP A 67 3.92 -2.84 10.36
#